data_AF-A0A4U9CZP4-F1
#
_entry.id   AF-A0A4U9CZP4-F1
#
_cell.length_a   1.000
_cell.length_b   1.000
_cell.length_c   1.000
_cell.angle_alpha   90.00
_cell.angle_beta   90.00
_cell.angle_gamma   90.00
#
_symmetry.space_group_name_H-M   'P 1'
#
loop_
_entity.id
_entity.type
_entity.pdbx_description
1 polymer ?
#
loop_
_entity_poly.entity_id
_entity_poly.type
_entity_poly.pdbx_seq_one_letter_code
_entity_poly.pdbx_strand_id
1 'polypeptide(L)'
;MKLYYSPGSCSLSPHIALREAGLDFELIRVDTKTHTWGAGNNYYDINPLGYVPALETADGDIFREGVTLIQYIADLAPDAGLAPASGTLARYRLEEWLVFFNSEIHKAFIPLFYSEHGGAYINIAREKLLSRLRGSTSSWRIKYLSPGRSSRLPMAICSRWLAGRRRSG
;
A
#
# COMPACT_ATOMS: atom_id res chain seq x y z
N MET A 1 11.55 -9.03 10.94
CA MET A 1 11.06 -7.67 10.62
C MET A 1 9.80 -7.37 11.43
N LYS A 2 9.47 -6.10 11.67
CA LYS A 2 8.19 -5.69 12.29
C LYS A 2 7.44 -4.73 11.37
N LEU A 3 6.18 -5.01 11.10
CA LEU A 3 5.29 -4.12 10.35
C LEU A 3 4.34 -3.41 11.31
N TYR A 4 4.50 -2.10 11.44
CA TYR A 4 3.59 -1.22 12.15
C TYR A 4 2.38 -0.90 11.26
N TYR A 5 1.18 -1.25 11.72
CA TYR A 5 -0.03 -1.27 10.89
C TYR A 5 -1.27 -0.82 11.67
N SER A 6 -2.30 -0.39 10.93
CA SER A 6 -3.63 -0.14 11.48
C SER A 6 -4.69 -0.84 10.61
N PRO A 7 -5.64 -1.60 11.21
CA PRO A 7 -6.71 -2.26 10.46
C PRO A 7 -7.50 -1.30 9.56
N GLY A 8 -7.77 -1.71 8.32
CA GLY A 8 -8.53 -0.91 7.34
C GLY A 8 -7.74 0.23 6.67
N SER A 9 -6.47 0.43 7.03
CA SER A 9 -5.61 1.45 6.42
C SER A 9 -4.83 0.93 5.19
N CYS A 10 -4.04 1.80 4.58
CA CYS A 10 -3.15 1.45 3.47
C CYS A 10 -2.01 0.50 3.89
N SER A 11 -1.77 0.28 5.19
CA SER A 11 -0.77 -0.67 5.69
C SER A 11 -1.08 -2.14 5.35
N LEU A 12 -2.29 -2.44 4.86
CA LEU A 12 -2.62 -3.76 4.32
C LEU A 12 -1.78 -4.12 3.09
N SER A 13 -1.33 -3.14 2.32
CA SER A 13 -0.51 -3.35 1.12
C SER A 13 0.83 -4.04 1.44
N PRO A 14 1.71 -3.49 2.30
CA PRO A 14 2.93 -4.18 2.71
C PRO A 14 2.67 -5.44 3.54
N HIS A 15 1.54 -5.53 4.25
CA HIS A 15 1.16 -6.76 4.94
C HIS A 15 0.94 -7.93 3.95
N ILE A 16 0.22 -7.69 2.86
CA ILE A 16 0.02 -8.69 1.81
C ILE A 16 1.36 -9.03 1.14
N ALA A 17 2.19 -8.02 0.83
CA ALA A 17 3.48 -8.25 0.21
C ALA A 17 4.37 -9.16 1.06
N LEU A 18 4.46 -8.93 2.38
CA LEU A 18 5.24 -9.77 3.30
C LEU A 18 4.75 -11.23 3.30
N ARG A 19 3.43 -11.44 3.29
CA ARG A 19 2.85 -12.78 3.25
C ARG A 19 3.11 -13.49 1.92
N GLU A 20 2.95 -12.80 0.79
CA GLU A 20 3.19 -13.37 -0.54
C GLU A 20 4.69 -13.60 -0.80
N ALA A 21 5.56 -12.84 -0.13
CA ALA A 21 7.01 -13.04 -0.14
C ALA A 21 7.46 -14.24 0.71
N GLY A 22 6.58 -14.78 1.56
CA GLY A 22 6.92 -15.86 2.49
C GLY A 22 7.96 -15.46 3.55
N LEU A 23 8.08 -14.16 3.85
CA LEU A 23 9.04 -13.66 4.83
C LEU A 23 8.46 -13.69 6.24
N ASP A 24 9.33 -13.89 7.24
CA ASP A 24 8.94 -13.82 8.65
C ASP A 24 8.83 -12.36 9.13
N PHE A 25 7.70 -12.05 9.76
CA PHE A 25 7.45 -10.72 10.31
C PHE A 25 6.47 -10.75 11.47
N GLU A 26 6.59 -9.75 12.33
CA GLU A 26 5.62 -9.45 13.39
C GLU A 26 4.70 -8.31 12.96
N LEU A 27 3.42 -8.37 13.35
CA LEU A 27 2.46 -7.29 13.16
C LEU A 27 2.35 -6.46 14.45
N ILE A 28 2.72 -5.19 14.37
CA ILE A 28 2.60 -4.26 15.48
C ILE A 28 1.40 -3.34 15.22
N ARG A 29 0.31 -3.55 15.96
CA ARG A 29 -0.89 -2.71 15.83
C ARG A 29 -0.63 -1.33 16.42
N VAL A 30 -0.95 -0.29 15.64
CA VAL A 30 -0.88 1.12 16.02
C VAL A 30 -2.30 1.70 16.05
N ASP A 31 -2.63 2.42 17.11
CA ASP A 31 -3.78 3.31 17.12
C ASP A 31 -3.34 4.65 16.51
N THR A 32 -3.83 4.95 15.30
CA THR A 32 -3.48 6.16 14.56
C THR A 32 -4.24 7.40 15.04
N LYS A 33 -5.20 7.27 15.96
CA LYS A 33 -5.87 8.41 16.59
C LYS A 33 -5.10 8.92 17.80
N THR A 34 -4.58 7.99 18.61
CA THR A 34 -3.79 8.31 19.81
C THR A 34 -2.28 8.29 19.54
N HIS A 35 -1.85 7.80 18.38
CA HIS A 35 -0.45 7.59 18.02
C HIS A 35 0.29 6.73 19.05
N THR A 36 -0.34 5.64 19.48
CA THR A 36 0.23 4.69 20.44
C THR A 36 0.26 3.27 19.92
N TRP A 37 1.12 2.43 20.49
CA TRP A 37 1.18 1.00 20.22
C TRP A 37 1.54 0.18 21.46
N GLY A 38 1.25 -1.12 21.44
CA GLY A 38 1.54 -2.02 22.56
C GLY A 38 0.89 -1.55 23.86
N ALA A 39 1.70 -1.44 24.92
CA ALA A 39 1.27 -0.97 26.24
C ALA A 39 1.22 0.56 26.39
N GLY A 40 0.96 1.29 25.30
CA GLY A 40 0.91 2.76 25.29
C GLY A 40 2.21 3.46 24.88
N ASN A 41 3.11 2.75 24.21
CA ASN A 41 4.34 3.32 23.65
C ASN A 41 4.01 4.41 22.63
N ASN A 42 4.83 5.46 22.59
CA ASN A 42 4.67 6.56 21.64
C ASN A 42 5.08 6.12 20.22
N TYR A 43 4.15 6.16 19.27
CA TYR A 43 4.42 5.76 17.89
C TYR A 43 5.29 6.79 17.14
N TYR A 44 5.35 8.04 17.60
CA TYR A 44 6.23 9.04 16.98
C TYR A 44 7.72 8.70 17.11
N ASP A 45 8.08 7.87 18.09
CA ASP A 45 9.45 7.36 18.26
C ASP A 45 9.84 6.40 17.12
N ILE A 46 8.86 5.76 16.48
CA ILE A 46 9.05 4.86 15.32
C ILE A 46 8.90 5.64 14.00
N ASN A 47 7.80 6.38 13.86
CA ASN A 47 7.55 7.23 12.70
C ASN A 47 7.15 8.64 13.15
N PRO A 48 8.08 9.61 13.10
CA PRO A 48 7.78 11.02 13.39
C PRO A 48 6.64 11.63 12.56
N LEU A 49 6.28 11.04 11.42
CA LEU A 49 5.16 11.49 10.59
C LEU A 49 3.79 10.97 11.08
N GLY A 50 3.77 10.07 12.07
CA GLY A 50 2.57 9.63 12.78
C GLY A 50 1.65 8.66 12.02
N TYR A 51 1.89 8.38 10.73
CA TYR A 51 1.07 7.45 9.95
C TYR A 51 1.69 6.05 9.83
N VAL A 52 0.82 5.10 9.47
CA VAL A 52 1.19 3.74 9.03
C VAL A 52 1.15 3.68 7.50
N PRO A 53 1.87 2.74 6.85
CA PRO A 53 2.77 1.73 7.43
C PRO A 53 4.16 2.27 7.80
N ALA A 54 4.83 1.57 8.72
CA ALA A 54 6.28 1.61 8.90
C ALA A 54 6.81 0.17 9.02
N LEU A 55 8.00 -0.09 8.49
CA LEU A 55 8.65 -1.40 8.52
C LEU A 55 10.02 -1.26 9.18
N GLU A 56 10.21 -1.96 10.29
CA GLU A 56 11.50 -2.13 10.96
C GLU A 56 12.17 -3.40 10.41
N THR A 57 13.37 -3.25 9.86
CA THR A 57 14.16 -4.37 9.30
C THR A 57 14.72 -5.24 10.41
N ALA A 58 15.37 -6.35 10.05
CA ALA A 58 16.09 -7.17 11.03
C ALA A 58 17.28 -6.41 11.67
N ASP A 59 17.87 -5.47 10.94
CA ASP A 59 19.03 -4.67 11.38
C ASP A 59 18.62 -3.40 12.15
N GLY A 60 17.31 -3.16 12.32
CA GLY A 60 16.76 -2.02 13.06
C GLY A 60 16.52 -0.76 12.22
N ASP A 61 16.80 -0.79 10.91
CA ASP A 61 16.43 0.31 10.01
C ASP A 61 14.91 0.43 9.89
N ILE A 62 14.42 1.67 9.77
CA ILE A 62 12.99 1.94 9.66
C ILE A 62 12.68 2.57 8.30
N PHE A 63 11.97 1.81 7.46
CA PHE A 63 11.40 2.30 6.21
C PHE A 63 9.97 2.78 6.39
N ARG A 64 9.62 3.77 5.58
CA ARG A 64 8.32 4.43 5.50
C ARG A 64 7.92 4.48 4.02
N GLU A 65 6.68 4.89 3.75
CA GLU A 65 6.04 4.88 2.42
C GLU A 65 5.69 3.49 1.88
N GLY A 66 4.39 3.25 1.72
CA GLY A 66 3.88 1.96 1.25
C GLY A 66 4.47 1.49 -0.09
N VAL A 67 4.76 2.40 -1.02
CA VAL A 67 5.37 2.08 -2.32
C VAL A 67 6.82 1.61 -2.18
N THR A 68 7.59 2.22 -1.27
CA THR A 68 8.96 1.80 -0.98
C THR A 68 8.98 0.45 -0.29
N LEU A 69 8.12 0.26 0.71
CA LEU A 69 8.05 -0.98 1.49
C LEU A 69 7.76 -2.20 0.61
N ILE A 70 6.74 -2.15 -0.25
CA ILE A 70 6.38 -3.31 -1.08
C ILE A 70 7.45 -3.68 -2.11
N GLN A 71 8.25 -2.70 -2.54
CA GLN A 71 9.39 -2.92 -3.43
C GLN A 71 10.56 -3.54 -2.68
N TYR A 72 10.89 -3.00 -1.51
CA TYR A 72 11.89 -3.58 -0.61
C TYR A 72 11.57 -5.04 -0.26
N ILE A 73 10.32 -5.32 0.13
CA ILE A 73 9.84 -6.67 0.42
C ILE A 73 9.98 -7.60 -0.80
N ALA A 74 9.65 -7.11 -2.01
CA ALA A 74 9.81 -7.89 -3.23
C ALA A 74 11.27 -8.19 -3.55
N ASP A 75 12.18 -7.26 -3.29
CA ASP A 75 13.61 -7.43 -3.54
C ASP A 75 14.28 -8.35 -2.52
N LEU A 76 13.73 -8.50 -1.31
CA LEU A 76 14.17 -9.50 -0.33
C LEU A 76 13.79 -10.95 -0.74
N ALA A 77 12.80 -11.12 -1.61
CA ALA A 77 12.30 -12.42 -2.04
C ALA A 77 12.15 -12.48 -3.58
N PRO A 78 13.27 -12.42 -4.34
CA PRO A 78 13.24 -12.38 -5.81
C PRO A 78 12.55 -13.61 -6.41
N ASP A 79 12.70 -14.78 -5.78
CA ASP A 79 12.10 -16.04 -6.22
C ASP A 79 10.57 -16.05 -6.10
N ALA A 80 9.99 -15.18 -5.27
CA ALA A 80 8.54 -15.03 -5.16
C ALA A 80 7.93 -14.30 -6.39
N GLY A 81 8.76 -13.71 -7.26
CA GLY A 81 8.31 -13.08 -8.51
C GLY A 81 7.34 -11.92 -8.29
N LEU A 82 7.53 -11.18 -7.20
CA LEU A 82 6.64 -10.09 -6.78
C LEU A 82 6.85 -8.82 -7.60
N ALA A 83 8.10 -8.51 -7.95
CA ALA A 83 8.47 -7.37 -8.78
C ALA A 83 9.53 -7.78 -9.82
N PRO A 84 9.63 -7.08 -10.96
CA PRO A 84 10.76 -7.22 -11.86
C PRO A 84 12.07 -6.81 -11.17
N ALA A 85 13.18 -7.37 -11.65
CA ALA A 85 14.51 -7.08 -11.13
C ALA A 85 14.84 -5.57 -11.19
N SER A 86 15.50 -5.06 -10.15
CA SER A 86 15.95 -3.67 -10.07
C SER A 86 16.84 -3.28 -11.26
N GLY A 87 16.76 -2.01 -11.68
CA GLY A 87 17.50 -1.48 -12.84
C GLY A 87 16.95 -1.88 -14.22
N THR A 88 15.88 -2.68 -14.29
CA THR A 88 15.25 -3.06 -15.57
C THR A 88 14.17 -2.07 -16.01
N LEU A 89 13.92 -1.96 -17.32
CA LEU A 89 12.77 -1.18 -17.83
C LEU A 89 11.44 -1.68 -17.26
N ALA A 90 11.31 -2.99 -17.04
CA ALA A 90 10.12 -3.58 -16.43
C ALA A 90 9.90 -3.07 -14.99
N ARG A 91 10.98 -2.83 -14.23
CA ARG A 91 10.90 -2.25 -12.89
C ARG A 91 10.41 -0.81 -12.91
N TYR A 92 10.96 0.04 -13.78
CA TYR A 92 10.46 1.41 -13.93
C TYR A 92 9.00 1.47 -14.38
N ARG A 93 8.57 0.49 -15.17
CA ARG A 93 7.15 0.34 -15.56
C ARG A 93 6.26 -0.08 -14.39
N LEU A 94 6.76 -0.90 -13.47
CA LEU A 94 6.06 -1.17 -12.21
C LEU A 94 5.97 0.09 -11.36
N GLU A 95 7.10 0.79 -11.17
CA GLU A 95 7.19 2.02 -10.37
C GLU A 95 6.25 3.12 -10.89
N GLU A 96 6.16 3.31 -12.21
CA GLU A 96 5.20 4.22 -12.86
C GLU A 96 3.77 3.97 -12.35
N TRP A 97 3.35 2.71 -12.25
CA TRP A 97 2.03 2.35 -11.73
C TRP A 97 1.92 2.51 -10.23
N LEU A 98 2.93 2.12 -9.45
CA LEU A 98 2.91 2.28 -8.00
C LEU A 98 2.82 3.75 -7.59
N VAL A 99 3.57 4.62 -8.27
CA VAL A 99 3.50 6.08 -8.07
C VAL A 99 2.12 6.59 -8.46
N PHE A 100 1.56 6.19 -9.61
CA PHE A 100 0.20 6.55 -10.02
C PHE A 100 -0.84 6.13 -8.96
N PHE A 101 -0.79 4.89 -8.46
CA PHE A 101 -1.71 4.45 -7.41
C PHE A 101 -1.56 5.26 -6.13
N ASN A 102 -0.35 5.64 -5.76
CA ASN A 102 -0.11 6.45 -4.57
C ASN A 102 -0.62 7.89 -4.73
N SER A 103 -0.29 8.56 -5.84
CA SER A 103 -0.59 9.98 -6.05
C SER A 103 -2.00 10.24 -6.56
N GLU A 104 -2.51 9.42 -7.48
CA GLU A 104 -3.78 9.67 -8.17
C GLU A 104 -4.96 8.92 -7.58
N ILE A 105 -4.71 7.75 -6.95
CA ILE A 105 -5.78 6.94 -6.38
C ILE A 105 -5.83 7.10 -4.86
N HIS A 106 -4.75 6.76 -4.15
CA HIS A 106 -4.72 6.74 -2.70
C HIS A 106 -4.97 8.14 -2.10
N LYS A 107 -4.26 9.17 -2.58
CA LYS A 107 -4.49 10.55 -2.13
C LYS A 107 -5.88 11.10 -2.51
N ALA A 108 -6.46 10.64 -3.62
CA ALA A 108 -7.81 11.06 -4.02
C ALA A 108 -8.92 10.54 -3.08
N PHE A 109 -8.63 9.54 -2.23
CA PHE A 109 -9.55 9.12 -1.18
C PHE A 109 -9.56 10.04 0.05
N ILE A 110 -8.55 10.89 0.26
CA ILE A 110 -8.44 11.71 1.49
C ILE A 110 -9.71 12.56 1.73
N PRO A 111 -10.25 13.31 0.74
CA PRO A 111 -11.46 14.10 0.95
C PRO A 111 -12.70 13.25 1.31
N LEU A 112 -12.69 11.96 0.95
CA LEU A 112 -13.77 11.02 1.26
C LEU A 112 -13.65 10.45 2.68
N PHE A 113 -12.44 10.38 3.25
CA PHE A 113 -12.23 9.99 4.65
C PHE A 113 -12.56 11.12 5.62
N TYR A 114 -12.39 12.38 5.19
CA TYR A 114 -12.74 13.57 5.97
C TYR A 114 -14.00 14.25 5.40
N SER A 115 -15.00 13.45 5.03
CA SER A 115 -16.20 13.94 4.34
C SER A 115 -17.00 14.96 5.17
N GLU A 116 -16.92 14.89 6.49
CA GLU A 116 -17.53 15.89 7.37
C GLU A 116 -16.93 17.31 7.20
N HIS A 117 -15.71 17.40 6.69
CA HIS A 117 -14.99 18.67 6.47
C HIS A 117 -14.92 19.08 4.99
N GLY A 118 -15.37 18.22 4.07
CA GLY A 118 -15.09 18.37 2.64
C GLY A 118 -16.10 19.22 1.84
N GLY A 119 -17.28 19.51 2.37
CA GLY A 119 -18.31 20.33 1.70
C GLY A 119 -18.57 19.94 0.24
N ALA A 120 -18.73 20.94 -0.63
CA ALA A 120 -18.97 20.72 -2.08
C ALA A 120 -17.78 20.05 -2.80
N TYR A 121 -16.56 20.14 -2.25
CA TYR A 121 -15.36 19.57 -2.88
C TYR A 121 -15.40 18.03 -2.96
N ILE A 122 -16.16 17.37 -2.08
CA ILE A 122 -16.33 15.91 -2.08
C ILE A 122 -16.84 15.39 -3.43
N ASN A 123 -17.75 16.13 -4.07
CA ASN A 123 -18.30 15.72 -5.36
C ASN A 123 -17.23 15.79 -6.46
N ILE A 124 -16.42 16.85 -6.47
CA ILE A 124 -15.29 17.01 -7.40
C ILE A 124 -14.26 15.90 -7.18
N ALA A 125 -13.89 15.61 -5.93
CA ALA A 125 -12.94 14.56 -5.58
C ALA A 125 -13.47 13.17 -6.01
N ARG A 126 -14.76 12.90 -5.76
CA ARG A 126 -15.43 11.65 -6.16
C ARG A 126 -15.40 11.46 -7.68
N GLU A 127 -15.77 12.48 -8.45
CA GLU A 127 -15.76 12.39 -9.92
C GLU A 127 -14.36 12.18 -10.49
N LYS A 128 -13.36 12.91 -9.97
CA LYS A 128 -11.95 12.72 -10.34
C LYS A 128 -11.49 11.29 -10.04
N LEU A 129 -11.77 10.78 -8.84
CA LEU A 129 -11.42 9.41 -8.46
C LEU A 129 -12.10 8.38 -9.38
N LEU A 130 -13.39 8.53 -9.67
CA LEU A 130 -14.10 7.63 -10.59
C LEU A 130 -13.51 7.68 -12.01
N SER A 131 -13.12 8.87 -12.49
CA SER A 131 -12.45 9.03 -13.79
C SER A 131 -11.12 8.28 -13.83
N ARG A 132 -10.28 8.43 -12.80
CA ARG A 132 -9.00 7.72 -12.69
C ARG A 132 -9.19 6.20 -12.62
N LEU A 133 -10.15 5.72 -11.83
CA LEU A 133 -10.44 4.29 -11.72
C LEU A 133 -10.88 3.68 -13.05
N ARG A 134 -11.77 4.36 -13.80
CA ARG A 134 -12.20 3.91 -15.13
C ARG A 134 -11.02 3.81 -16.10
N GLY A 135 -10.21 4.87 -16.21
CA GLY A 135 -9.04 4.89 -17.09
C GLY A 135 -7.99 3.84 -16.72
N SER A 136 -7.74 3.64 -15.43
CA SER A 136 -6.76 2.66 -14.95
C SER A 136 -7.23 1.22 -15.20
N THR A 137 -8.51 0.92 -15.01
CA THR A 137 -9.01 -0.46 -15.23
C THR A 137 -8.86 -0.92 -16.67
N SER A 138 -9.03 -0.03 -17.65
CA SER A 138 -8.91 -0.39 -19.07
C SER A 138 -7.45 -0.53 -19.49
N SER A 139 -6.59 0.42 -19.13
CA SER A 139 -5.18 0.41 -19.54
C SER A 139 -4.35 -0.66 -18.80
N TRP A 140 -4.60 -0.85 -17.51
CA TRP A 140 -3.79 -1.73 -16.68
C TRP A 140 -4.13 -3.21 -16.85
N ARG A 141 -5.43 -3.54 -16.97
CA ARG A 141 -5.86 -4.92 -17.29
C ARG A 141 -5.26 -5.41 -18.60
N ILE A 142 -5.18 -4.56 -19.62
CA ILE A 142 -4.67 -4.94 -20.95
C ILE A 142 -3.15 -5.20 -20.91
N LYS A 143 -2.39 -4.48 -20.07
CA LYS A 143 -0.92 -4.49 -20.13
C LYS A 143 -0.26 -5.46 -19.15
N TYR A 144 -0.92 -5.80 -18.03
CA TYR A 144 -0.32 -6.60 -16.95
C TYR A 144 -1.16 -7.81 -16.47
N LEU A 145 -2.35 -8.05 -17.03
CA LEU A 145 -3.15 -9.26 -16.75
C LEU A 145 -3.12 -10.32 -17.86
N SER A 146 -2.32 -10.12 -18.91
CA SER A 146 -2.13 -11.16 -19.91
C SER A 146 -1.40 -12.37 -19.30
N PRO A 147 -1.84 -13.61 -19.59
CA PRO A 147 -1.13 -14.80 -19.16
C PRO A 147 0.35 -14.74 -19.58
N GLY A 148 1.28 -14.91 -18.63
CA GLY A 148 2.72 -14.96 -18.90
C GLY A 148 3.56 -13.71 -18.52
N ARG A 149 3.03 -12.71 -17.80
CA ARG A 149 3.82 -11.56 -17.30
C ARG A 149 4.00 -11.55 -15.77
N SER A 150 5.19 -11.16 -15.32
CA SER A 150 5.83 -11.58 -14.06
C SER A 150 5.56 -10.73 -12.81
N SER A 151 4.43 -10.02 -12.68
CA SER A 151 4.17 -9.27 -11.43
C SER A 151 2.73 -9.43 -10.94
N ARG A 152 2.57 -10.15 -9.82
CA ARG A 152 1.26 -10.43 -9.18
C ARG A 152 0.89 -9.40 -8.12
N LEU A 153 1.85 -8.56 -7.69
CA LEU A 153 1.73 -7.72 -6.50
C LEU A 153 0.60 -6.70 -6.54
N PRO A 154 0.42 -5.88 -7.60
CA PRO A 154 -0.53 -4.77 -7.50
C PRO A 154 -1.98 -5.27 -7.61
N MET A 155 -2.24 -6.41 -8.26
CA MET A 155 -3.55 -7.07 -8.24
C MET A 155 -3.82 -7.79 -6.93
N ALA A 156 -2.87 -8.55 -6.37
CA ALA A 156 -3.09 -9.21 -5.08
C ALA A 156 -3.37 -8.18 -3.99
N ILE A 157 -2.64 -7.07 -4.00
CA ILE A 157 -2.82 -5.95 -3.07
C ILE A 157 -4.15 -5.22 -3.33
N CYS A 158 -4.44 -4.74 -4.54
CA CYS A 158 -5.69 -4.00 -4.81
C CYS A 158 -6.94 -4.88 -4.70
N SER A 159 -6.92 -6.11 -5.23
CA SER A 159 -8.09 -7.00 -5.21
C SER A 159 -8.41 -7.51 -3.80
N ARG A 160 -7.40 -7.86 -3.00
CA ARG A 160 -7.62 -8.28 -1.59
C ARG A 160 -7.93 -7.08 -0.70
N TRP A 161 -7.40 -5.88 -0.97
CA TRP A 161 -7.81 -4.64 -0.27
C TRP A 161 -9.28 -4.31 -0.53
N LEU A 162 -9.75 -4.41 -1.77
CA LEU A 162 -11.17 -4.24 -2.10
C LEU A 162 -12.06 -5.35 -1.53
N ALA A 163 -11.58 -6.61 -1.52
CA ALA A 163 -12.33 -7.74 -0.98
C ALA A 163 -12.40 -7.74 0.57
N GLY A 164 -11.36 -7.26 1.24
CA GLY A 164 -11.29 -7.14 2.70
C GLY A 164 -12.34 -6.20 3.29
N ARG A 165 -12.80 -5.18 2.54
CA ARG A 165 -13.88 -4.28 2.96
C ARG A 165 -15.29 -4.88 2.85
N ARG A 166 -15.50 -5.98 2.12
CA ARG A 166 -16.81 -6.65 2.02
C ARG A 166 -17.13 -7.56 3.20
N ARG A 167 -16.15 -7.91 4.03
CA ARG A 167 -16.32 -8.82 5.18
C ARG A 167 -16.56 -8.10 6.50
N SER A 168 -16.60 -6.78 6.49
CA SER A 168 -16.80 -5.91 7.65
C SER A 168 -18.07 -5.07 7.56
N GLY A 169 -19.06 -5.54 6.79
CA GLY A 169 -20.40 -4.95 6.67
C GLY A 169 -21.46 -6.01 6.91
#